data_AF-A0AAP0AVW5-F1
#
_entry.id   AF-A0AAP0AVW5-F1
#
_cell.length_a   1.000
_cell.length_b   1.000
_cell.length_c   1.000
_cell.angle_alpha   90.00
_cell.angle_beta   90.00
_cell.angle_gamma   90.00
#
_symmetry.space_group_name_H-M   'P 1'
#
loop_
_entity.id
_entity.type
_entity.pdbx_description
1 polymer ?
#
loop_
_entity_poly.entity_id
_entity_poly.type
_entity_poly.pdbx_seq_one_letter_code
_entity_poly.pdbx_strand_id
1 'polypeptide(L)'
;MLPLLLEKPIATWYLVIQGDVLKAELPYFDICVANIPYQISSPLTFKLLSHRPVFRCAVIMFQREFAMRLVANPGDNLYCRLSVNTQLLARISHLLKIGRNNFKPPPKVDSSVVRIEPRSPLPPVSFKEWDGLIRLCFNRKNKTLGAIFKHKSVLSLLEKNYKTARALQQGQTGQADEKEPINDMEVFADMVEDPSADMYGVRDEGDEMEVEEDDVMAEGSDISDFKEMVMGVLKHGDFAEKRASKLTQVEFLYLLSIFNKAGIHFA
;
A
#
# COMPACT_ATOMS: atom_id res chain seq x y z
N MET A 1 39.53 29.48 -2.56
CA MET A 1 39.50 30.66 -3.45
C MET A 1 38.98 30.22 -4.82
N LEU A 2 37.68 30.40 -5.04
CA LEU A 2 37.07 30.68 -6.34
C LEU A 2 35.77 31.44 -5.98
N PRO A 3 35.76 32.78 -6.11
CA PRO A 3 34.73 33.63 -5.52
C PRO A 3 33.55 33.87 -6.47
N LEU A 4 32.41 34.20 -5.85
CA LEU A 4 31.27 34.98 -6.34
C LEU A 4 30.68 34.69 -7.74
N LEU A 5 29.40 34.29 -7.73
CA LEU A 5 28.41 34.83 -8.66
C LEU A 5 27.18 35.29 -7.86
N LEU A 6 27.26 36.53 -7.36
CA LEU A 6 26.10 37.41 -7.22
C LEU A 6 26.13 38.29 -8.47
N GLU A 7 25.10 38.23 -9.31
CA GLU A 7 24.45 39.39 -9.95
C GLU A 7 23.36 38.99 -10.97
N LYS A 8 22.13 39.44 -10.66
CA LYS A 8 20.87 39.51 -11.45
C LYS A 8 19.93 38.29 -11.44
N PRO A 9 18.60 38.52 -11.27
CA PRO A 9 17.59 37.47 -11.19
C PRO A 9 17.28 36.95 -12.60
N ILE A 10 17.96 35.89 -13.00
CA ILE A 10 17.58 35.14 -14.20
C ILE A 10 16.55 34.11 -13.77
N ALA A 11 15.27 34.53 -13.76
CA ALA A 11 14.05 33.73 -14.06
C ALA A 11 12.89 33.98 -13.08
N THR A 12 11.77 34.42 -13.65
CA THR A 12 10.43 34.37 -13.04
C THR A 12 9.77 32.99 -13.14
N TRP A 13 10.45 31.98 -13.70
CA TRP A 13 9.86 30.68 -14.05
C TRP A 13 10.22 29.52 -13.11
N TYR A 14 11.08 29.74 -12.10
CA TYR A 14 11.39 28.71 -11.09
C TYR A 14 11.05 29.19 -9.68
N LEU A 15 10.56 28.26 -8.87
CA LEU A 15 10.30 28.43 -7.44
C LEU A 15 11.12 27.38 -6.69
N VAL A 16 11.91 27.83 -5.71
CA VAL A 16 12.64 26.93 -4.82
C VAL A 16 11.93 26.89 -3.48
N ILE A 17 11.47 25.71 -3.10
CA ILE A 17 10.86 25.45 -1.79
C ILE A 17 11.87 24.67 -0.96
N GLN A 18 12.42 25.31 0.08
CA GLN A 18 13.33 24.66 1.01
C GLN A 18 12.53 24.03 2.16
N GLY A 19 12.68 22.72 2.36
CA GLY A 19 12.04 22.03 3.47
C GLY A 19 12.12 20.51 3.37
N ASP A 20 11.52 19.83 4.33
CA ASP A 20 11.29 18.39 4.29
C ASP A 20 10.11 18.10 3.36
N VAL A 21 10.39 17.52 2.20
CA VAL A 21 9.39 17.21 1.18
C VAL A 21 8.29 16.27 1.69
N LEU A 22 8.56 15.43 2.71
CA LEU A 22 7.56 14.55 3.30
C LEU A 22 6.56 15.31 4.17
N LYS A 23 6.95 16.47 4.71
CA LYS A 23 6.10 17.32 5.55
C LYS A 23 5.51 18.52 4.81
N ALA A 24 6.21 19.04 3.80
CA ALA A 24 5.80 20.23 3.06
C ALA A 24 4.54 20.00 2.21
N GLU A 25 3.69 21.00 2.08
CA GLU A 25 2.61 20.99 1.11
C GLU A 25 3.17 21.14 -0.31
N LEU A 26 2.81 20.21 -1.20
CA LEU A 26 3.26 20.26 -2.59
C LEU A 26 2.33 21.19 -3.37
N PRO A 27 2.86 22.17 -4.13
CA PRO A 27 2.03 22.93 -5.07
C PRO A 27 1.51 21.99 -6.16
N TYR A 28 0.48 22.43 -6.88
CA TYR A 28 0.04 21.71 -8.07
C TYR A 28 1.16 21.60 -9.11
N PHE A 29 1.27 20.42 -9.73
CA PHE A 29 2.16 20.17 -10.87
C PHE A 29 1.54 19.15 -11.83
N ASP A 30 1.86 19.29 -13.12
CA ASP A 30 1.50 18.29 -14.14
C ASP A 30 2.48 17.11 -14.17
N ILE A 31 3.77 17.39 -14.04
CA ILE A 31 4.84 16.40 -14.15
C ILE A 31 5.79 16.53 -12.96
N CYS A 32 6.08 15.41 -12.32
CA CYS A 32 7.16 15.31 -11.33
C CYS A 32 8.34 14.56 -11.95
N VAL A 33 9.54 15.11 -11.84
CA VAL A 33 10.79 14.39 -12.15
C VAL A 33 11.66 14.45 -10.91
N ALA A 34 12.09 13.29 -10.42
CA ALA A 34 12.82 13.25 -9.16
C ALA A 34 13.92 12.17 -9.17
N ASN A 35 15.08 12.56 -8.65
CA ASN A 35 16.13 11.66 -8.19
C ASN A 35 16.17 11.76 -6.67
N ILE A 36 15.68 10.72 -5.99
CA ILE A 36 15.37 10.80 -4.56
C ILE A 36 16.33 9.93 -3.74
N PRO A 37 16.68 10.35 -2.51
CA PRO A 37 17.31 9.46 -1.55
C PRO A 37 16.44 8.23 -1.33
N TYR A 38 17.08 7.07 -1.24
CA TYR A 38 16.36 5.80 -1.25
C TYR A 38 15.48 5.60 -0.01
N GLN A 39 15.86 6.19 1.12
CA GLN A 39 15.15 6.12 2.40
C GLN A 39 13.77 6.78 2.39
N ILE A 40 13.50 7.66 1.42
CA ILE A 40 12.21 8.34 1.29
C ILE A 40 11.37 7.82 0.13
N SER A 41 11.77 6.69 -0.49
CA SER A 41 11.13 6.16 -1.69
C SER A 41 9.67 5.80 -1.48
N SER A 42 9.38 4.99 -0.46
CA SER A 42 8.01 4.59 -0.09
C SER A 42 7.16 5.80 0.32
N PRO A 43 7.54 6.64 1.30
CA PRO A 43 6.70 7.73 1.77
C PRO A 43 6.46 8.79 0.68
N LEU A 44 7.46 9.08 -0.16
CA LEU A 44 7.27 10.01 -1.25
C LEU A 44 6.35 9.44 -2.35
N THR A 45 6.47 8.15 -2.67
CA THR A 45 5.60 7.50 -3.67
C THR A 45 4.14 7.63 -3.26
N PHE A 46 3.83 7.30 -2.01
CA PHE A 46 2.47 7.41 -1.51
C PHE A 46 2.01 8.86 -1.36
N LYS A 47 2.86 9.76 -0.86
CA LYS A 47 2.56 11.20 -0.83
C LYS A 47 2.19 11.76 -2.20
N LEU A 48 2.88 11.32 -3.26
CA LEU A 48 2.53 11.68 -4.63
C LEU A 48 1.17 11.08 -5.02
N LEU A 49 0.93 9.79 -4.79
CA LEU A 49 -0.37 9.16 -5.12
C LEU A 49 -1.57 9.80 -4.39
N SER A 50 -1.37 10.34 -3.18
CA SER A 50 -2.36 11.12 -2.42
C SER A 50 -2.51 12.55 -2.90
N HIS A 51 -1.56 13.08 -3.68
CA HIS A 51 -1.56 14.48 -4.08
C HIS A 51 -2.81 14.82 -4.89
N ARG A 52 -3.43 15.94 -4.53
CA ARG A 52 -4.57 16.52 -5.21
C ARG A 52 -4.29 18.01 -5.49
N PRO A 53 -4.68 18.54 -6.66
CA PRO A 53 -5.26 17.84 -7.82
C PRO A 53 -4.34 16.76 -8.41
N VAL A 54 -4.91 15.78 -9.12
CA VAL A 54 -4.15 14.65 -9.66
C VAL A 54 -3.19 15.15 -10.74
N PHE A 55 -1.91 14.79 -10.62
CA PHE A 55 -0.88 15.11 -11.61
C PHE A 55 -0.92 14.12 -12.80
N ARG A 56 -0.37 14.50 -13.95
CA ARG A 56 -0.39 13.68 -15.16
C ARG A 56 0.57 12.50 -15.11
N CYS A 57 1.84 12.74 -14.74
CA CYS A 57 2.80 11.67 -14.55
C CYS A 57 3.98 12.05 -13.66
N ALA A 58 4.62 11.05 -13.04
CA ALA A 58 5.88 11.20 -12.34
C ALA A 58 6.92 10.27 -12.96
N VAL A 59 8.14 10.76 -13.15
CA VAL A 59 9.29 9.99 -13.63
C VAL A 59 10.35 10.04 -12.53
N ILE A 60 10.43 8.97 -11.76
CA ILE A 60 11.20 8.93 -10.52
C ILE A 60 12.25 7.84 -10.62
N MET A 61 13.45 8.16 -10.16
CA MET A 61 14.51 7.18 -10.03
C MET A 61 14.53 6.59 -8.62
N PHE A 62 14.49 5.26 -8.55
CA PHE A 62 14.53 4.48 -7.31
C PHE A 62 15.72 3.53 -7.31
N GLN A 63 15.98 2.87 -6.17
CA GLN A 63 16.80 1.66 -6.16
C GLN A 63 16.21 0.61 -7.09
N ARG A 64 17.07 -0.19 -7.70
CA ARG A 64 16.66 -1.26 -8.62
C ARG A 64 15.64 -2.21 -8.01
N GLU A 65 15.85 -2.62 -6.76
CA GLU A 65 14.99 -3.56 -6.04
C GLU A 65 13.59 -2.96 -5.81
N PHE A 66 13.54 -1.77 -5.20
CA PHE A 66 12.30 -1.03 -4.97
C PHE A 66 11.52 -0.78 -6.26
N ALA A 67 12.20 -0.32 -7.32
CA ALA A 67 11.60 -0.12 -8.63
C ALA A 67 10.96 -1.41 -9.18
N MET A 68 11.63 -2.55 -8.99
CA MET A 68 11.11 -3.85 -9.45
C MET A 68 9.94 -4.34 -8.62
N ARG A 69 9.89 -4.03 -7.33
CA ARG A 69 8.70 -4.30 -6.51
C ARG A 69 7.50 -3.49 -6.97
N LEU A 70 7.67 -2.21 -7.30
CA LEU A 70 6.56 -1.38 -7.82
C LEU A 70 5.92 -1.97 -9.08
N VAL A 71 6.72 -2.52 -9.99
CA VAL A 71 6.25 -3.08 -11.27
C VAL A 71 6.02 -4.58 -11.26
N ALA A 72 6.21 -5.25 -10.12
CA ALA A 72 6.06 -6.70 -10.02
C ALA A 72 4.61 -7.12 -10.30
N ASN A 73 4.44 -8.18 -11.09
CA ASN A 73 3.14 -8.74 -11.44
C ASN A 73 2.77 -9.90 -10.50
N PRO A 74 1.48 -10.27 -10.43
CA PRO A 74 1.07 -11.48 -9.73
C PRO A 74 1.85 -12.71 -10.20
N GLY A 75 2.42 -13.46 -9.26
CA GLY A 75 3.30 -14.60 -9.49
C GLY A 75 4.78 -14.28 -9.44
N ASP A 76 5.19 -13.00 -9.56
CA ASP A 76 6.59 -12.61 -9.45
C ASP A 76 7.08 -12.70 -8.00
N ASN A 77 8.35 -13.07 -7.83
CA ASN A 77 8.96 -13.17 -6.49
C ASN A 77 8.88 -11.84 -5.70
N LEU A 78 9.03 -10.72 -6.40
CA LEU A 78 9.00 -9.36 -5.84
C LEU A 78 7.58 -8.79 -5.67
N TYR A 79 6.54 -9.55 -6.02
CA TYR A 79 5.15 -9.12 -5.83
C TYR A 79 4.81 -9.03 -4.33
N CYS A 80 4.38 -7.86 -3.88
CA CYS A 80 4.16 -7.55 -2.47
C CYS A 80 3.04 -6.50 -2.29
N ARG A 81 2.72 -6.16 -1.02
CA ARG A 81 1.74 -5.11 -0.66
C ARG A 81 2.00 -3.79 -1.40
N LEU A 82 3.26 -3.37 -1.49
CA LEU A 82 3.67 -2.18 -2.26
C LEU A 82 3.24 -2.27 -3.74
N SER A 83 3.48 -3.41 -4.39
CA SER A 83 3.07 -3.65 -5.78
C SER A 83 1.56 -3.48 -5.94
N VAL A 84 0.80 -4.14 -5.07
CA VAL A 84 -0.67 -4.17 -5.14
C VAL A 84 -1.28 -2.80 -4.92
N ASN A 85 -0.85 -2.09 -3.87
CA ASN A 85 -1.38 -0.78 -3.51
C ASN A 85 -1.03 0.29 -4.53
N THR A 86 0.22 0.33 -4.99
CA THR A 86 0.63 1.34 -5.98
C THR A 86 -0.02 1.10 -7.34
N GLN A 87 -0.21 -0.16 -7.77
CA GLN A 87 -0.87 -0.51 -9.03
C GLN A 87 -2.39 -0.35 -9.01
N LEU A 88 -3.02 -0.39 -7.82
CA LEU A 88 -4.42 0.01 -7.65
C LEU A 88 -4.59 1.50 -7.98
N LEU A 89 -3.69 2.34 -7.47
CA LEU A 89 -3.81 3.80 -7.56
C LEU A 89 -3.22 4.39 -8.85
N ALA A 90 -2.27 3.69 -9.48
CA ALA A 90 -1.56 4.19 -10.65
C ALA A 90 -1.21 3.08 -11.65
N ARG A 91 -0.97 3.47 -12.90
CA ARG A 91 -0.22 2.67 -13.86
C ARG A 91 1.27 2.92 -13.64
N ILE A 92 2.03 1.85 -13.47
CA ILE A 92 3.47 1.91 -13.18
C ILE A 92 4.22 1.23 -14.32
N SER A 93 5.29 1.85 -14.81
CA SER A 93 6.10 1.30 -15.89
C SER A 93 7.59 1.48 -15.60
N HIS A 94 8.36 0.41 -15.69
CA HIS A 94 9.82 0.48 -15.66
C HIS A 94 10.31 1.03 -16.99
N LEU A 95 11.07 2.13 -16.97
CA LEU A 95 11.56 2.78 -18.18
C LEU A 95 12.96 2.30 -18.55
N LEU A 96 13.90 2.37 -17.61
CA LEU A 96 15.29 1.98 -17.84
C LEU A 96 16.04 1.68 -16.54
N LYS A 97 17.12 0.91 -16.67
CA LYS A 97 18.09 0.63 -15.60
C LYS A 97 19.26 1.61 -15.69
N ILE A 98 19.71 2.15 -14.55
CA ILE A 98 20.92 2.98 -14.45
C ILE A 98 21.93 2.25 -13.59
N GLY A 99 23.13 1.99 -14.14
CA GLY A 99 24.21 1.37 -13.40
C GLY A 99 24.80 2.32 -12.35
N ARG A 100 25.23 1.80 -11.20
CA ARG A 100 25.82 2.58 -10.09
C ARG A 100 27.01 3.48 -10.49
N ASN A 101 27.74 3.13 -11.55
CA ASN A 101 28.91 3.88 -12.01
C ASN A 101 28.55 5.22 -12.66
N ASN A 102 27.26 5.48 -12.90
CA ASN A 102 26.77 6.76 -13.41
C ASN A 102 26.57 7.83 -12.31
N PHE A 103 26.90 7.50 -11.05
CA PHE A 103 26.72 8.37 -9.89
C PHE A 103 28.06 8.79 -9.28
N LYS A 104 28.05 9.95 -8.60
CA LYS A 104 29.19 10.48 -7.86
C LYS A 104 28.74 10.95 -6.47
N PRO A 105 29.14 10.28 -5.37
CA PRO A 105 29.86 8.99 -5.34
C PRO A 105 28.97 7.81 -5.82
N PRO A 106 29.56 6.69 -6.27
CA PRO A 106 28.80 5.51 -6.67
C PRO A 106 28.03 4.89 -5.48
N PRO A 107 26.72 4.60 -5.61
CA PRO A 107 25.97 3.87 -4.60
C PRO A 107 26.35 2.37 -4.59
N LYS A 108 25.93 1.66 -3.54
CA LYS A 108 26.16 0.21 -3.39
C LYS A 108 25.32 -0.65 -4.35
N VAL A 109 24.25 -0.09 -4.91
CA VAL A 109 23.26 -0.80 -5.73
C VAL A 109 22.94 -0.01 -6.99
N ASP A 110 22.43 -0.70 -8.01
CA ASP A 110 21.96 -0.05 -9.23
C ASP A 110 20.61 0.66 -9.01
N SER A 111 20.27 1.57 -9.91
CA SER A 111 19.02 2.33 -9.89
C SER A 111 18.12 1.95 -11.07
N SER A 112 16.88 2.39 -11.02
CA SER A 112 15.92 2.27 -12.12
C SER A 112 14.98 3.45 -12.16
N VAL A 113 14.67 3.91 -13.37
CA VAL A 113 13.70 4.97 -13.61
C VAL A 113 12.33 4.34 -13.84
N VAL A 114 11.35 4.82 -13.10
CA VAL A 114 9.96 4.34 -13.13
C VAL A 114 9.05 5.52 -13.49
N ARG A 115 8.10 5.26 -14.37
CA ARG A 115 6.99 6.16 -14.66
C ARG A 115 5.77 5.75 -13.83
N ILE A 116 5.16 6.70 -13.15
CA ILE A 116 3.93 6.55 -12.35
C ILE A 116 2.88 7.48 -12.96
N GLU A 117 1.75 6.92 -13.37
CA GLU A 117 0.61 7.64 -13.94
C GLU A 117 -0.61 7.35 -13.06
N PRO A 118 -1.03 8.29 -12.18
CA PRO A 118 -2.20 8.10 -11.33
C PRO A 118 -3.45 7.78 -12.16
N ARG A 119 -4.30 6.89 -11.66
CA ARG A 119 -5.59 6.60 -12.29
C ARG A 119 -6.56 7.74 -12.01
N SER A 120 -7.30 8.14 -13.05
CA SER A 120 -8.41 9.08 -12.93
C SER A 120 -9.54 8.60 -13.85
N PRO A 121 -10.73 8.27 -13.33
CA PRO A 121 -11.09 8.27 -11.90
C PRO A 121 -10.38 7.15 -11.12
N LEU A 122 -10.25 7.34 -9.80
CA LEU A 122 -9.82 6.28 -8.90
C LEU A 122 -10.89 5.19 -8.79
N PRO A 123 -10.50 3.92 -8.52
CA PRO A 123 -11.46 2.88 -8.18
C PRO A 123 -12.33 3.32 -6.99
N PRO A 124 -13.66 3.08 -7.01
CA PRO A 124 -14.58 3.53 -5.98
C PRO A 124 -14.52 2.62 -4.73
N VAL A 125 -13.33 2.49 -4.15
CA VAL A 125 -13.04 1.65 -2.97
C VAL A 125 -12.40 2.50 -1.90
N SER A 126 -12.79 2.29 -0.64
CA SER A 126 -12.08 2.89 0.50
C SER A 126 -10.66 2.32 0.54
N PHE A 127 -9.65 3.20 0.47
CA PHE A 127 -8.26 2.76 0.48
C PHE A 127 -7.88 2.12 1.82
N LYS A 128 -8.49 2.59 2.92
CA LYS A 128 -8.33 2.01 4.26
C LYS A 128 -8.81 0.54 4.32
N GLU A 129 -10.00 0.27 3.79
CA GLU A 129 -10.55 -1.10 3.67
C GLU A 129 -9.69 -1.98 2.77
N TRP A 130 -9.30 -1.44 1.62
CA TRP A 130 -8.44 -2.12 0.67
C TRP A 130 -7.12 -2.54 1.32
N ASP A 131 -6.42 -1.59 1.93
CA ASP A 131 -5.12 -1.86 2.51
C ASP A 131 -5.20 -2.80 3.72
N GLY A 132 -6.25 -2.69 4.55
CA GLY A 132 -6.50 -3.66 5.63
C GLY A 132 -6.58 -5.10 5.11
N LEU A 133 -7.30 -5.34 4.01
CA LEU A 133 -7.34 -6.65 3.36
C LEU A 133 -5.97 -7.07 2.81
N ILE A 134 -5.30 -6.19 2.06
CA ILE A 134 -4.00 -6.50 1.45
C ILE A 134 -2.95 -6.81 2.53
N ARG A 135 -2.91 -6.04 3.62
CA ARG A 135 -1.99 -6.26 4.75
C ARG A 135 -2.14 -7.67 5.33
N LEU A 136 -3.37 -8.12 5.58
CA LEU A 136 -3.62 -9.48 6.08
C LEU A 136 -3.18 -10.54 5.07
N CYS A 137 -3.50 -10.34 3.80
CA CYS A 137 -3.18 -11.28 2.72
C CYS A 137 -1.67 -11.42 2.46
N PHE A 138 -0.91 -10.32 2.59
CA PHE A 138 0.51 -10.29 2.27
C PHE A 138 1.45 -10.61 3.44
N ASN A 139 0.95 -10.66 4.68
CA ASN A 139 1.73 -11.11 5.85
C ASN A 139 2.32 -12.51 5.60
N ARG A 140 1.53 -13.44 5.05
CA ARG A 140 1.99 -14.76 4.60
C ARG A 140 1.59 -15.03 3.15
N LYS A 141 2.07 -14.21 2.22
CA LYS A 141 1.63 -14.18 0.80
C LYS A 141 1.63 -15.53 0.05
N ASN A 142 2.46 -16.47 0.50
CA ASN A 142 2.58 -17.81 -0.07
C ASN A 142 1.69 -18.86 0.60
N LYS A 143 0.99 -18.55 1.69
CA LYS A 143 -0.02 -19.45 2.27
C LYS A 143 -1.36 -19.24 1.56
N THR A 144 -2.25 -20.24 1.65
CA THR A 144 -3.60 -20.10 1.09
C THR A 144 -4.38 -19.07 1.90
N LEU A 145 -5.30 -18.35 1.26
CA LEU A 145 -6.14 -17.37 1.96
C LEU A 145 -6.94 -18.05 3.07
N GLY A 146 -7.44 -19.27 2.84
CA GLY A 146 -8.11 -20.05 3.88
C GLY A 146 -7.23 -20.30 5.11
N ALA A 147 -5.90 -20.46 4.95
CA ALA A 147 -5.00 -20.58 6.09
C ALA A 147 -4.78 -19.24 6.82
N ILE A 148 -4.70 -18.13 6.06
CA ILE A 148 -4.54 -16.78 6.62
C ILE A 148 -5.75 -16.37 7.46
N PHE A 149 -6.95 -16.52 6.91
CA PHE A 149 -8.20 -16.11 7.55
C PHE A 149 -8.68 -17.05 8.65
N LYS A 150 -8.08 -18.24 8.81
CA LYS A 150 -8.31 -19.13 9.96
C LYS A 150 -7.48 -18.75 11.19
N HIS A 151 -6.50 -17.87 11.04
CA HIS A 151 -5.62 -17.49 12.14
C HIS A 151 -6.40 -16.75 13.23
N LYS A 152 -6.18 -17.10 14.51
CA LYS A 152 -6.97 -16.59 15.64
C LYS A 152 -6.97 -15.06 15.71
N SER A 153 -5.79 -14.43 15.56
CA SER A 153 -5.68 -12.97 15.60
C SER A 153 -6.43 -12.28 14.45
N VAL A 154 -6.48 -12.90 13.28
CA VAL A 154 -7.21 -12.37 12.12
C VAL A 154 -8.72 -12.47 12.35
N LEU A 155 -9.19 -13.62 12.85
CA LEU A 155 -10.60 -13.81 13.18
C LEU A 155 -11.07 -12.81 14.25
N SER A 156 -10.29 -12.65 15.33
CA SER A 156 -10.59 -11.69 16.40
C SER A 156 -10.69 -10.25 15.89
N LEU A 157 -9.75 -9.83 15.03
CA LEU A 157 -9.78 -8.51 14.40
C LEU A 157 -11.05 -8.31 13.55
N LEU A 158 -11.36 -9.26 12.67
CA LEU A 158 -12.52 -9.17 11.78
C LEU A 158 -13.84 -9.23 12.55
N GLU A 159 -13.91 -10.01 13.62
CA GLU A 159 -15.10 -10.12 14.47
C GLU A 159 -15.37 -8.81 15.22
N LYS A 160 -14.32 -8.17 15.73
CA LYS A 160 -14.40 -6.85 16.35
C LYS A 160 -14.95 -5.83 15.35
N ASN A 161 -14.39 -5.77 14.14
CA ASN A 161 -14.85 -4.86 13.09
C ASN A 161 -16.31 -5.15 12.69
N TYR A 162 -16.66 -6.43 12.55
CA TYR A 162 -18.03 -6.87 12.24
C TYR A 162 -19.04 -6.41 13.29
N LYS A 163 -18.71 -6.58 14.58
CA LYS A 163 -19.56 -6.12 15.70
C LYS A 163 -19.71 -4.59 15.71
N THR A 164 -18.62 -3.85 15.48
CA THR A 164 -18.66 -2.38 15.38
C THR A 164 -19.51 -1.90 14.21
N ALA A 165 -19.36 -2.50 13.02
CA ALA A 165 -20.13 -2.13 11.84
C ALA A 165 -21.64 -2.36 12.04
N ARG A 166 -22.03 -3.48 12.66
CA ARG A 166 -23.43 -3.75 12.98
C ARG A 166 -24.00 -2.77 14.01
N ALA A 167 -23.23 -2.38 15.02
CA ALA A 167 -23.66 -1.40 16.01
C ALA A 167 -23.91 -0.02 15.37
N LEU A 168 -23.04 0.41 14.46
CA LEU A 168 -23.22 1.66 13.70
C LEU A 168 -24.45 1.63 12.80
N GLN A 169 -24.70 0.53 12.10
CA GLN A 169 -25.88 0.37 11.23
C GLN A 169 -27.20 0.35 12.02
N GLN A 170 -27.20 -0.19 13.24
CA GLN A 170 -28.38 -0.13 14.12
C GLN A 170 -28.64 1.27 14.67
N GLY A 171 -27.61 2.13 14.76
CA GLY A 171 -27.73 3.54 15.14
C GLY A 171 -28.09 4.49 13.99
N GLN A 172 -27.89 4.10 12.73
CA GLN A 172 -28.08 4.95 11.53
C GLN A 172 -29.36 4.61 10.72
N THR A 173 -30.51 4.43 11.39
CA THR A 173 -31.82 4.38 10.72
C THR A 173 -32.33 5.78 10.32
N GLY A 174 -31.46 6.63 9.77
CA GLY A 174 -31.85 7.94 9.24
C GLY A 174 -30.71 8.93 9.08
N GLN A 175 -29.87 8.77 8.05
CA GLN A 175 -29.32 9.84 7.22
C GLN A 175 -28.36 9.23 6.19
N ALA A 176 -28.51 9.60 4.92
CA ALA A 176 -27.64 9.20 3.84
C ALA A 176 -26.46 10.19 3.79
N ASP A 177 -25.26 9.74 4.12
CA ASP A 177 -24.08 10.59 4.15
C ASP A 177 -23.40 10.69 2.78
N GLU A 178 -23.11 11.94 2.42
CA GLU A 178 -22.21 12.34 1.34
C GLU A 178 -20.79 11.84 1.65
N LYS A 179 -20.13 11.22 0.67
CA LYS A 179 -18.76 10.72 0.82
C LYS A 179 -17.78 11.89 0.92
N GLU A 180 -17.33 12.20 2.13
CA GLU A 180 -16.18 13.07 2.32
C GLU A 180 -14.90 12.45 1.72
N PRO A 181 -13.98 13.26 1.15
CA PRO A 181 -12.69 12.78 0.72
C PRO A 181 -11.87 12.35 1.94
N ILE A 182 -11.62 11.04 2.03
CA ILE A 182 -10.91 10.40 3.15
C ILE A 182 -9.47 10.92 3.18
N ASN A 183 -9.00 11.26 4.39
CA ASN A 183 -7.60 11.58 4.66
C ASN A 183 -6.75 10.29 4.59
N ASP A 184 -6.44 9.84 3.36
CA ASP A 184 -5.66 8.63 3.09
C ASP A 184 -4.23 8.66 3.68
N MET A 185 -3.78 9.82 4.19
CA MET A 185 -2.42 10.07 4.69
C MET A 185 -2.01 9.13 5.83
N GLU A 186 -2.93 8.77 6.75
CA GLU A 186 -2.63 7.84 7.85
C GLU A 186 -2.37 6.41 7.35
N VAL A 187 -3.16 5.95 6.37
CA VAL A 187 -2.98 4.61 5.77
C VAL A 187 -1.66 4.53 5.03
N PHE A 188 -1.27 5.62 4.34
CA PHE A 188 0.00 5.70 3.67
C PHE A 188 1.19 5.73 4.65
N ALA A 189 1.03 6.26 5.85
CA ALA A 189 2.07 6.19 6.89
C ALA A 189 2.33 4.74 7.36
N ASP A 190 1.29 3.92 7.57
CA ASP A 190 1.44 2.50 7.94
C ASP A 190 2.15 1.66 6.85
N MET A 191 2.03 2.04 5.57
CA MET A 191 2.78 1.40 4.49
C MET A 191 4.25 1.78 4.43
N VAL A 192 4.60 2.93 5.02
CA VAL A 192 5.99 3.40 5.12
C VAL A 192 6.74 2.65 6.21
N GLU A 193 6.03 2.22 7.26
CA GLU A 193 6.59 1.49 8.41
C GLU A 193 6.63 -0.03 8.22
N ASP A 194 6.10 -0.55 7.10
CA ASP A 194 6.17 -1.99 6.78
C ASP A 194 7.65 -2.41 6.57
N PRO A 195 8.22 -3.28 7.42
CA PRO A 195 9.63 -3.69 7.34
C PRO A 195 9.99 -4.35 6.00
N SER A 196 8.99 -4.78 5.24
CA SER A 196 9.21 -5.28 3.89
C SER A 196 9.72 -4.18 2.95
N ALA A 197 9.46 -2.89 3.19
CA ALA A 197 9.86 -1.78 2.32
C ALA A 197 11.38 -1.55 2.31
N ASP A 198 12.06 -1.66 3.45
CA ASP A 198 13.41 -1.07 3.59
C ASP A 198 14.52 -1.99 4.14
N MET A 199 14.29 -3.25 4.50
CA MET A 199 15.41 -4.11 4.92
C MET A 199 15.20 -5.62 4.85
N TYR A 200 15.36 -6.28 3.70
CA TYR A 200 15.82 -7.68 3.67
C TYR A 200 16.64 -8.00 2.41
N GLY A 201 17.95 -8.10 2.58
CA GLY A 201 18.72 -9.12 1.87
C GLY A 201 18.24 -10.50 2.32
N VAL A 202 18.26 -11.45 1.40
CA VAL A 202 18.02 -12.89 1.57
C VAL A 202 17.95 -13.34 3.04
N ARG A 203 16.73 -13.58 3.52
CA ARG A 203 16.44 -14.55 4.58
C ARG A 203 15.30 -15.42 4.10
N ASP A 204 15.69 -16.53 3.50
CA ASP A 204 14.98 -17.78 3.74
C ASP A 204 15.28 -18.17 5.19
N GLU A 205 14.30 -18.79 5.86
CA GLU A 205 14.28 -19.18 7.28
C GLU A 205 14.00 -18.06 8.32
N GLY A 206 12.80 -18.14 8.94
CA GLY A 206 12.76 -18.24 10.40
C GLY A 206 12.41 -17.04 11.28
N ASP A 207 12.01 -15.87 10.77
CA ASP A 207 11.60 -14.77 11.67
C ASP A 207 10.09 -14.82 11.99
N GLU A 208 9.79 -15.52 13.08
CA GLU A 208 8.52 -15.52 13.80
C GLU A 208 8.27 -14.13 14.40
N MET A 209 7.16 -13.47 14.04
CA MET A 209 6.60 -12.43 14.90
C MET A 209 5.96 -13.15 16.09
N GLU A 210 6.64 -13.18 17.23
CA GLU A 210 5.99 -13.34 18.53
C GLU A 210 5.11 -12.11 18.75
N VAL A 211 3.82 -12.26 18.43
CA VAL A 211 2.79 -11.33 18.90
C VAL A 211 2.44 -11.82 20.29
N GLU A 212 2.66 -10.99 21.30
CA GLU A 212 2.33 -11.28 22.71
C GLU A 212 0.92 -11.89 22.79
N GLU A 213 0.86 -13.13 23.28
CA GLU A 213 -0.39 -13.84 23.58
C GLU A 213 -1.02 -13.17 24.81
N ASP A 214 -1.78 -12.11 24.59
CA ASP A 214 -2.80 -11.70 25.54
C ASP A 214 -3.91 -12.76 25.54
N ASP A 215 -3.73 -13.76 26.41
CA ASP A 215 -4.69 -14.80 26.74
C ASP A 215 -5.97 -14.17 27.33
N VAL A 216 -6.89 -13.76 26.46
CA VAL A 216 -8.29 -13.60 26.82
C VAL A 216 -9.03 -14.87 26.42
N MET A 217 -9.19 -15.75 27.41
CA MET A 217 -10.01 -16.94 27.37
C MET A 217 -11.46 -16.60 26.96
N ALA A 218 -11.76 -16.76 25.67
CA ALA A 218 -13.12 -16.85 25.16
C ALA A 218 -13.28 -18.17 24.41
N GLU A 219 -13.28 -19.28 25.15
CA GLU A 219 -13.93 -20.49 24.66
C GLU A 219 -15.44 -20.22 24.61
N GLY A 220 -15.99 -20.03 23.42
CA GLY A 220 -17.41 -19.77 23.23
C GLY A 220 -17.79 -19.96 21.77
N SER A 221 -18.90 -20.63 21.53
CA SER A 221 -19.47 -20.98 20.21
C SER A 221 -19.43 -19.87 19.14
N ASP A 222 -19.46 -18.61 19.56
CA ASP A 222 -19.50 -17.40 18.73
C ASP A 222 -18.29 -17.27 17.76
N ILE A 223 -17.08 -17.63 18.22
CA ILE A 223 -15.87 -17.57 17.36
C ILE A 223 -15.91 -18.68 16.30
N SER A 224 -16.49 -19.84 16.64
CA SER A 224 -16.65 -20.95 15.71
C SER A 224 -17.61 -20.58 14.58
N ASP A 225 -18.75 -19.96 14.93
CA ASP A 225 -19.76 -19.53 13.97
C ASP A 225 -19.23 -18.41 13.05
N PHE A 226 -18.51 -17.42 13.61
CA PHE A 226 -17.90 -16.35 12.82
C PHE A 226 -16.82 -16.89 11.86
N LYS A 227 -16.01 -17.85 12.33
CA LYS A 227 -15.04 -18.54 11.48
C LYS A 227 -15.71 -19.27 10.32
N GLU A 228 -16.83 -19.96 10.56
CA GLU A 228 -17.59 -20.60 9.48
C GLU A 228 -18.12 -19.59 8.47
N MET A 229 -18.59 -18.43 8.93
CA MET A 229 -19.03 -17.33 8.06
C MET A 229 -17.89 -16.82 7.16
N VAL A 230 -16.73 -16.48 7.74
CA VAL A 230 -15.54 -16.03 6.98
C VAL A 230 -15.10 -17.07 5.95
N MET A 231 -15.05 -18.34 6.35
CA MET A 231 -14.70 -19.44 5.45
C MET A 231 -15.76 -19.68 4.37
N GLY A 232 -17.04 -19.47 4.68
CA GLY A 232 -18.15 -19.53 3.74
C GLY A 232 -17.99 -18.50 2.62
N VAL A 233 -17.63 -17.27 2.96
CA VAL A 233 -17.34 -16.20 1.98
C VAL A 233 -16.17 -16.60 1.07
N LEU A 234 -15.07 -17.08 1.63
CA LEU A 234 -13.91 -17.51 0.85
C LEU A 234 -14.21 -18.68 -0.09
N LYS A 235 -15.02 -19.65 0.34
CA LYS A 235 -15.43 -20.78 -0.50
C LYS A 235 -16.38 -20.34 -1.61
N HIS A 236 -17.34 -19.47 -1.29
CA HIS A 236 -18.28 -18.93 -2.28
C HIS A 236 -17.55 -18.16 -3.40
N GLY A 237 -16.49 -17.43 -3.06
CA GLY A 237 -15.67 -16.71 -4.03
C GLY A 237 -14.54 -17.52 -4.70
N ASP A 238 -14.42 -18.83 -4.42
CA ASP A 238 -13.31 -19.67 -4.88
C ASP A 238 -11.91 -19.11 -4.51
N PHE A 239 -11.79 -18.55 -3.30
CA PHE A 239 -10.55 -17.94 -2.79
C PHE A 239 -9.85 -18.78 -1.72
N ALA A 240 -10.52 -19.76 -1.13
CA ALA A 240 -10.01 -20.52 0.01
C ALA A 240 -8.62 -21.16 -0.24
N GLU A 241 -8.40 -21.70 -1.44
CA GLU A 241 -7.14 -22.36 -1.83
C GLU A 241 -6.19 -21.46 -2.63
N LYS A 242 -6.63 -20.24 -2.98
CA LYS A 242 -5.80 -19.26 -3.70
C LYS A 242 -4.77 -18.64 -2.76
N ARG A 243 -3.70 -18.08 -3.34
CA ARG A 243 -2.59 -17.46 -2.61
C ARG A 243 -2.45 -16.00 -3.04
N ALA A 244 -2.26 -15.10 -2.09
CA ALA A 244 -2.15 -13.67 -2.35
C ALA A 244 -1.05 -13.33 -3.37
N SER A 245 0.06 -14.09 -3.37
CA SER A 245 1.14 -13.91 -4.33
C SER A 245 0.75 -14.08 -5.80
N LYS A 246 -0.41 -14.66 -6.10
CA LYS A 246 -0.90 -14.91 -7.47
C LYS A 246 -2.15 -14.11 -7.85
N LEU A 247 -2.72 -13.36 -6.91
CA LEU A 247 -3.97 -12.64 -7.15
C LEU A 247 -3.73 -11.29 -7.80
N THR A 248 -4.57 -10.96 -8.77
CA THR A 248 -4.63 -9.64 -9.41
C THR A 248 -5.39 -8.62 -8.55
N GLN A 249 -5.25 -7.32 -8.85
CA GLN A 249 -6.02 -6.27 -8.17
C GLN A 249 -7.52 -6.46 -8.36
N VAL A 250 -7.96 -6.93 -9.54
CA VAL A 250 -9.38 -7.20 -9.84
C VAL A 250 -9.91 -8.32 -8.94
N GLU A 251 -9.12 -9.38 -8.74
CA GLU A 251 -9.48 -10.46 -7.83
C GLU A 251 -9.54 -9.99 -6.37
N PHE A 252 -8.61 -9.15 -5.92
CA PHE A 252 -8.69 -8.56 -4.59
C PHE A 252 -9.90 -7.63 -4.42
N LEU A 253 -10.26 -6.85 -5.44
CA LEU A 253 -11.47 -6.01 -5.42
C LEU A 253 -12.72 -6.88 -5.31
N TYR A 254 -12.76 -7.99 -6.05
CA TYR A 254 -13.87 -8.95 -5.96
C TYR A 254 -13.93 -9.59 -4.58
N LEU A 255 -12.79 -10.03 -4.04
CA LEU A 255 -12.69 -10.59 -2.69
C LEU A 255 -13.17 -9.60 -1.62
N LEU A 256 -12.72 -8.35 -1.70
CA LEU A 256 -13.18 -7.30 -0.79
C LEU A 256 -14.69 -7.10 -0.91
N SER A 257 -15.23 -7.10 -2.12
CA SER A 257 -16.68 -6.91 -2.35
C SER A 257 -17.54 -8.01 -1.73
N ILE A 258 -17.09 -9.27 -1.77
CA ILE A 258 -17.86 -10.38 -1.17
C ILE A 258 -17.78 -10.37 0.36
N PHE A 259 -16.67 -9.94 0.95
CA PHE A 259 -16.58 -9.69 2.40
C PHE A 259 -17.49 -8.54 2.83
N ASN A 260 -17.44 -7.41 2.13
CA ASN A 260 -18.28 -6.24 2.43
C ASN A 260 -19.78 -6.57 2.31
N LYS A 261 -20.18 -7.39 1.33
CA LYS A 261 -21.57 -7.88 1.21
C LYS A 261 -21.99 -8.78 2.37
N ALA A 262 -21.05 -9.48 2.99
CA ALA A 262 -21.27 -10.25 4.21
C ALA A 262 -21.19 -9.37 5.48
N GLY A 263 -21.00 -8.06 5.36
CA GLY A 263 -20.82 -7.12 6.48
C GLY A 263 -19.45 -7.21 7.16
N ILE A 264 -18.49 -7.94 6.57
CA ILE A 264 -17.13 -8.10 7.12
C ILE A 264 -16.26 -6.98 6.53
N HIS A 265 -15.72 -6.16 7.43
CA HIS A 265 -14.94 -4.96 7.13
C HIS A 265 -13.51 -5.08 7.67
N PHE A 266 -12.57 -4.44 6.98
CA PHE A 266 -11.14 -4.54 7.27
C PHE A 266 -10.59 -3.30 8.00
N ALA A 267 -11.42 -2.28 8.23
CA ALA A 267 -11.01 -1.01 8.81
C ALA A 267 -12.07 -0.31 9.66
#